data_AF-A0A945QEI4-F1
#
_entry.id   AF-A0A945QEI4-F1
#
_cell.length_a   1.000
_cell.length_b   1.000
_cell.length_c   1.000
_cell.angle_alpha   90.00
_cell.angle_beta   90.00
_cell.angle_gamma   90.00
#
_symmetry.space_group_name_H-M   'P 1'
#
loop_
_entity.id
_entity.type
_entity.pdbx_description
1 polymer ?
#
loop_
_entity_poly.entity_id
_entity_poly.type
_entity_poly.pdbx_seq_one_letter_code
_entity_poly.pdbx_strand_id
1 'polypeptide(L)'
;EVQNLTVEECINIFIPTTPNPTSGFLLFVPKKDLVALDMPVEEAIKMVISGGIVTPPDRRPLEEQKIPKISATTYEDIELLREKEGTPVLVAKK
;
A
#
# COMPACT_ATOMS: atom_id res chain seq x y z
N GLU A 1 -10.57 -2.67 -17.20
CA GLU A 1 -11.96 -2.51 -16.69
C GLU A 1 -12.00 -1.64 -15.45
N VAL A 2 -11.35 -2.04 -14.34
CA VAL A 2 -11.34 -1.25 -13.09
C VAL A 2 -10.98 0.22 -13.32
N GLN A 3 -9.87 0.50 -14.02
CA GLN A 3 -9.47 1.88 -14.33
C GLN A 3 -10.50 2.70 -15.12
N ASN A 4 -11.39 2.06 -15.88
CA ASN A 4 -12.43 2.75 -16.64
C ASN A 4 -13.64 3.10 -15.76
N LEU A 5 -13.75 2.50 -14.57
CA LEU A 5 -14.82 2.71 -13.61
C LEU A 5 -14.37 3.56 -12.41
N THR A 6 -13.06 3.81 -12.28
CA THR A 6 -12.49 4.64 -11.21
C THR A 6 -12.12 6.02 -11.75
N VAL A 7 -12.35 7.05 -10.93
CA VAL A 7 -11.97 8.43 -11.28
C VAL A 7 -10.46 8.61 -11.13
N GLU A 8 -9.88 8.03 -10.08
CA GLU A 8 -8.44 8.05 -9.83
C GLU A 8 -7.67 7.02 -10.65
N GLU A 9 -6.40 7.33 -10.92
CA GLU A 9 -5.41 6.37 -11.43
C GLU A 9 -5.13 5.34 -10.32
N CYS A 10 -5.47 4.08 -10.56
CA CYS A 10 -5.30 2.99 -9.61
C CYS A 10 -4.10 2.11 -9.98
N ILE A 11 -3.41 1.64 -8.93
CA ILE A 11 -2.33 0.67 -9.03
C ILE A 11 -2.81 -0.67 -8.46
N ASN A 12 -2.46 -1.75 -9.15
CA ASN A 12 -2.77 -3.11 -8.74
C ASN A 12 -1.72 -3.60 -7.75
N ILE A 13 -2.15 -3.93 -6.53
CA ILE A 13 -1.27 -4.40 -5.46
C ILE A 13 -1.68 -5.82 -5.10
N PHE A 14 -0.77 -6.77 -5.29
CA PHE A 14 -0.98 -8.13 -4.83
C PHE A 14 -0.35 -8.33 -3.44
N ILE A 15 -1.18 -8.70 -2.47
CA ILE A 15 -0.76 -9.02 -1.10
C ILE A 15 -0.75 -10.54 -0.96
N PRO A 16 0.41 -11.20 -1.09
CA PRO A 16 0.50 -12.64 -0.95
C PRO A 16 0.31 -13.05 0.51
N THR A 17 -0.29 -14.23 0.71
CA THR A 17 -0.27 -14.90 2.02
C THR A 17 0.95 -15.80 2.13
N THR A 18 1.69 -15.73 3.24
CA THR A 18 2.74 -16.71 3.53
C THR A 18 2.12 -18.03 3.99
N PRO A 19 2.65 -19.21 3.62
CA PRO A 19 3.89 -19.45 2.86
C PRO A 19 3.70 -19.60 1.34
N ASN A 20 2.47 -19.61 0.84
CA ASN A 20 2.17 -19.85 -0.57
C ASN A 20 1.94 -18.51 -1.31
N PRO A 21 2.93 -18.01 -2.07
CA PRO A 21 2.87 -16.69 -2.71
C PRO A 21 1.90 -16.62 -3.91
N THR A 22 1.11 -17.66 -4.14
CA THR A 22 0.08 -17.70 -5.19
C THR A 22 -1.31 -17.34 -4.69
N SER A 23 -1.57 -17.46 -3.38
CA SER A 23 -2.81 -16.99 -2.75
C SER A 23 -2.60 -15.64 -2.10
N GLY A 24 -3.67 -14.84 -2.06
CA GLY A 24 -3.58 -13.47 -1.57
C GLY A 24 -4.77 -12.62 -1.95
N PHE A 25 -4.65 -11.33 -1.68
CA PHE A 25 -5.61 -10.33 -2.08
C PHE A 25 -5.04 -9.50 -3.23
N LEU A 26 -5.85 -9.24 -4.24
CA LEU A 26 -5.56 -8.24 -5.25
C LEU A 26 -6.32 -6.96 -4.90
N LEU A 27 -5.60 -5.92 -4.53
CA LEU A 27 -6.14 -4.60 -4.22
C LEU A 27 -5.93 -3.65 -5.40
N PHE A 28 -6.87 -2.72 -5.57
CA PHE A 28 -6.77 -1.60 -6.50
C PHE A 28 -6.73 -0.33 -5.67
N VAL A 29 -5.56 0.31 -5.58
CA VAL A 29 -5.33 1.44 -4.68
C VAL A 29 -5.03 2.70 -5.49
N PRO A 30 -5.64 3.86 -5.19
CA PRO A 30 -5.31 5.11 -5.86
C PRO A 30 -3.81 5.43 -5.73
N LYS A 31 -3.18 5.80 -6.85
CA LYS A 31 -1.75 6.11 -6.91
C LYS A 31 -1.34 7.26 -5.98
N LYS A 32 -2.26 8.20 -5.72
CA LYS A 32 -2.07 9.33 -4.80
C LYS A 32 -1.82 8.89 -3.35
N ASP A 33 -2.29 7.71 -2.98
CA ASP A 33 -2.18 7.16 -1.62
C ASP A 33 -0.95 6.23 -1.48
N LEU A 34 -0.11 6.13 -2.51
CA LEU A 34 1.05 5.25 -2.56
C LEU A 34 2.35 6.03 -2.55
N VAL A 35 3.33 5.52 -1.81
CA VAL A 35 4.72 6.01 -1.82
C VAL A 35 5.61 4.95 -2.44
N ALA A 36 6.21 5.26 -3.58
CA ALA A 36 7.17 4.38 -4.22
C ALA A 36 8.47 4.32 -3.41
N LEU A 37 8.94 3.10 -3.16
CA LEU A 37 10.23 2.86 -2.52
C LEU A 37 11.34 2.81 -3.58
N ASP A 38 12.49 3.42 -3.27
CA ASP A 38 13.66 3.42 -4.15
C ASP A 38 14.48 2.14 -3.94
N MET A 39 14.01 1.05 -4.55
CA MET A 39 14.65 -0.25 -4.44
C MET A 39 14.44 -1.14 -5.67
N PRO A 40 15.41 -2.03 -6.00
CA PRO A 40 15.25 -3.03 -7.05
C PRO A 40 14.19 -4.05 -6.70
N VAL A 41 13.54 -4.60 -7.73
CA VAL A 41 12.51 -5.64 -7.59
C VAL A 41 13.07 -6.88 -6.90
N GLU A 42 14.31 -7.24 -7.16
CA GLU A 42 15.00 -8.39 -6.57
C GLU A 42 15.16 -8.23 -5.05
N GLU A 43 15.42 -7.01 -4.58
CA GLU A 43 15.52 -6.69 -3.16
C GLU A 43 14.15 -6.67 -2.49
N ALA A 44 13.09 -6.27 -3.21
CA ALA A 44 11.71 -6.29 -2.71
C ALA A 44 11.26 -7.71 -2.45
N ILE A 45 11.53 -8.61 -3.41
CA ILE A 45 11.19 -10.02 -3.29
C ILE A 45 11.94 -10.66 -2.12
N LYS A 46 13.24 -10.37 -1.95
CA LYS A 46 14.03 -10.87 -0.79
C LYS A 46 13.42 -10.40 0.53
N MET A 47 13.05 -9.12 0.61
CA MET A 47 12.42 -8.56 1.81
C MET A 47 11.11 -9.29 2.15
N VAL A 48 10.21 -9.45 1.17
CA VAL A 48 8.92 -10.13 1.34
C VAL A 48 9.11 -11.59 1.75
N ILE A 49 9.97 -12.35 1.05
CA ILE A 49 10.20 -13.78 1.34
C ILE A 49 10.83 -13.97 2.73
N SER A 50 11.72 -13.06 3.14
CA SER A 50 12.36 -13.11 4.45
C SER A 50 11.45 -12.67 5.61
N GLY A 51 10.22 -12.24 5.33
CA GLY A 51 9.33 -11.66 6.35
C GLY A 51 9.88 -10.37 6.97
N GLY A 52 10.68 -9.61 6.22
CA GLY A 52 11.30 -8.37 6.68
C GLY A 52 12.67 -8.53 7.37
N ILE A 53 13.18 -9.75 7.54
CA ILE A 53 14.53 -9.99 8.11
C ILE A 53 15.61 -9.34 7.22
N VAL A 54 15.43 -9.39 5.90
CA VAL A 54 16.30 -8.73 4.93
C VAL A 54 15.64 -7.42 4.52
N THR A 55 16.08 -6.31 5.11
CA THR A 55 15.62 -4.97 4.74
C THR A 55 16.66 -4.25 3.88
N PRO A 56 16.31 -3.82 2.67
CA PRO A 56 17.19 -3.05 1.79
C PRO A 56 17.58 -1.67 2.37
N PRO A 57 18.78 -1.16 2.09
CA PRO A 57 19.18 0.17 2.56
C PRO A 57 18.36 1.26 1.88
N ASP A 58 18.07 2.34 2.62
CA ASP A 58 17.46 3.55 2.05
C ASP A 58 18.48 4.27 1.15
N ARG A 59 18.16 4.38 -0.14
CA ARG A 59 19.02 4.97 -1.17
C ARG A 59 18.81 6.47 -1.38
N ARG A 60 17.83 7.06 -0.70
CA ARG A 60 17.57 8.50 -0.75
C ARG A 60 18.75 9.30 -0.16
N PRO A 61 18.95 10.56 -0.54
CA PRO A 61 19.94 11.44 0.10
C PRO A 61 19.73 11.56 1.62
N LEU A 62 20.80 11.68 2.40
CA LEU A 62 20.76 11.71 3.87
C LEU A 62 19.88 12.85 4.42
N GLU A 63 19.79 13.95 3.68
CA GLU A 63 18.95 15.10 3.98
C GLU A 63 17.46 14.76 3.86
N GLU A 64 17.08 13.89 2.90
CA GLU A 64 15.71 13.44 2.67
C GLU A 64 15.30 12.27 3.57
N GLN A 65 16.25 11.45 4.02
CA GLN A 65 15.96 10.31 4.90
C GLN A 65 15.35 10.73 6.23
N LYS A 66 15.70 11.94 6.71
CA LYS A 66 15.18 12.50 7.96
C LYS A 66 13.79 13.12 7.82
N ILE A 67 13.29 13.28 6.59
CA ILE A 67 12.01 13.91 6.31
C ILE A 67 10.96 12.79 6.15
N PRO A 68 10.01 12.64 7.10
CA PRO A 68 8.93 11.68 6.95
C PRO A 68 8.02 12.12 5.80
N LYS A 69 7.80 11.24 4.81
CA LYS A 69 6.93 11.53 3.65
C LYS A 69 5.44 11.33 3.94
N ILE A 70 5.11 10.52 4.95
CA ILE A 70 3.73 10.20 5.35
C ILE A 70 3.60 10.13 6.88
N SER A 71 2.44 10.51 7.41
CA SER A 71 2.04 10.25 8.79
C SER A 71 1.31 8.91 8.87
N ALA A 72 1.67 8.07 9.85
CA ALA A 72 0.95 6.83 10.12
C ALA A 72 -0.51 7.06 10.59
N THR A 73 -0.81 8.26 11.10
CA THR A 73 -2.09 8.65 11.73
C THR A 73 -3.29 8.70 10.80
N THR A 74 -3.07 8.73 9.48
CA THR A 74 -4.15 8.98 8.49
C THR A 74 -5.21 7.86 8.42
N TYR A 75 -4.95 6.66 8.93
CA TYR A 75 -5.92 5.55 8.85
C TYR A 75 -6.89 5.49 10.03
N GLU A 76 -6.44 5.80 11.25
CA GLU A 76 -7.31 5.83 12.44
C GLU A 76 -8.38 6.91 12.30
N ASP A 77 -8.01 8.10 11.80
CA ASP A 77 -8.96 9.19 11.58
C ASP A 77 -9.95 8.89 10.45
N ILE A 78 -9.54 8.16 9.40
CA ILE A 78 -10.44 7.74 8.32
C ILE A 78 -11.39 6.64 8.79
N GLU A 79 -10.94 5.69 9.61
CA GLU A 79 -11.81 4.69 10.23
C GLU A 79 -12.79 5.33 11.22
N LEU A 80 -12.32 6.24 12.08
CA LEU A 80 -13.16 7.00 13.01
C LEU A 80 -14.19 7.87 12.28
N LEU A 81 -13.82 8.53 11.18
CA LEU A 81 -14.75 9.30 10.36
C LEU A 81 -15.77 8.39 9.67
N ARG A 82 -15.36 7.22 9.15
CA ARG A 82 -16.25 6.25 8.49
C ARG A 82 -17.20 5.55 9.46
N GLU A 83 -16.75 5.24 10.67
CA GLU A 83 -17.59 4.73 11.77
C GLU A 83 -18.56 5.79 12.29
N LYS A 84 -18.08 7.02 12.49
CA LYS A 84 -18.89 8.15 12.99
C LYS A 84 -19.97 8.57 11.99
N GLU A 85 -19.71 8.44 10.69
CA GLU A 85 -20.71 8.70 9.63
C GLU A 85 -21.61 7.49 9.35
N GLY A 86 -21.45 6.37 10.08
CA GLY A 86 -22.33 5.20 9.97
C GLY A 86 -22.37 4.59 8.57
N THR A 87 -21.33 4.82 7.76
CA THR A 87 -21.31 4.35 6.38
C THR A 87 -21.04 2.85 6.40
N PRO A 88 -22.00 2.00 5.97
CA PRO A 88 -21.79 0.56 6.00
C PRO A 88 -20.57 0.21 5.13
N VAL A 89 -19.70 -0.67 5.63
CA VAL A 89 -18.70 -1.35 4.81
C VAL A 89 -19.44 -2.32 3.88
N LEU A 90 -20.03 -1.77 2.82
CA LEU A 90 -20.60 -2.51 1.72
C LEU A 90 -19.98 -1.94 0.45
N VAL A 91 -18.97 -2.66 -0.04
CA VAL A 91 -18.62 -2.61 -1.45
C VAL A 91 -19.87 -3.05 -2.22
N ALA A 92 -20.61 -2.10 -2.81
CA ALA A 92 -21.35 -2.26 -4.06
C ALA A 92 -21.97 -0.94 -4.57
N LYS A 93 -21.52 -0.55 -5.76
CA LYS A 93 -22.17 0.17 -6.87
C LYS A 93 -23.07 1.39 -6.60
N LYS A 94 -22.66 2.52 -7.16
CA LYS A 94 -23.42 3.15 -8.26
C LYS A 94 -22.48 3.74 -9.30
#